data_AF-A0A9R0YWY6-F1
#
_entry.id   AF-A0A9R0YWY6-F1
#
_cell.length_a   1.000
_cell.length_b   1.000
_cell.length_c   1.000
_cell.angle_alpha   90.00
_cell.angle_beta   90.00
_cell.angle_gamma   90.00
#
_symmetry.space_group_name_H-M   'P 1'
#
loop_
_entity.id
_entity.type
_entity.pdbx_description
1 polymer ?
#
loop_
_entity_poly.entity_id
_entity_poly.type
_entity_poly.pdbx_seq_one_letter_code
_entity_poly.pdbx_strand_id
1 'polypeptide(L)'
;MLEMATASDSDPFGDLPDELLSRVLSFLPAENAVQTCVLDTRWRDLWRRLTSLLFVFDGPTFPRYNRFKQLVKLVICLRGNSPLIRCEIDAYPDDEPENTFTNTRLLIDYALACEAEELVVRAADIQYDLPVFDVPLSLISQHLKTLHLEGVNLDHSALNFSGCPVLEDLRIQLCNIRAYEISSMSLKRLCITEYCLLPDNVRLLICAPSLISLHLEDFEGLTPFLENMPLLETAHVSLKDGCHDFCHKNKRNCDDPCCGCHAYPINKAVLLNGLSNAVKLVSLQMGFEMVSHFWQIEDSVTQ
;
A
#
# COMPACT_ATOMS: atom_id res chain seq x y z
N MET A 1 35.26 -60.20 6.68
CA MET A 1 34.66 -59.43 5.58
C MET A 1 33.46 -58.71 6.14
N LEU A 2 33.59 -57.43 6.44
CA LEU A 2 32.49 -56.53 6.76
C LEU A 2 32.37 -55.61 5.56
N GLU A 3 31.29 -55.74 4.80
CA GLU A 3 30.95 -54.86 3.69
C GLU A 3 30.68 -53.46 4.25
N MET A 4 31.49 -52.49 3.79
CA MET A 4 31.17 -51.07 3.92
C MET A 4 30.05 -50.77 2.94
N ALA A 5 28.83 -50.57 3.45
CA ALA A 5 27.79 -49.91 2.68
C ALA A 5 28.25 -48.48 2.40
N THR A 6 28.62 -48.21 1.15
CA THR A 6 28.82 -46.85 0.64
C THR A 6 27.44 -46.19 0.61
N ALA A 7 27.12 -45.38 1.61
CA ALA A 7 26.04 -44.42 1.49
C ALA A 7 26.37 -43.55 0.28
N SER A 8 25.55 -43.60 -0.77
CA SER A 8 25.65 -42.65 -1.86
C SER A 8 25.39 -41.29 -1.27
N ASP A 9 26.44 -40.47 -1.23
CA ASP A 9 26.42 -39.05 -0.86
C ASP A 9 25.76 -38.23 -1.99
N SER A 10 24.60 -38.71 -2.48
CA SER A 10 23.84 -38.05 -3.51
C SER A 10 23.23 -36.80 -2.90
N ASP A 11 23.85 -35.65 -3.16
CA ASP A 11 23.30 -34.33 -2.81
C ASP A 11 21.84 -34.27 -3.29
N PRO A 12 20.86 -34.33 -2.38
CA PRO A 12 19.44 -34.37 -2.74
C PRO A 12 19.00 -33.12 -3.52
N PHE A 13 19.78 -32.05 -3.45
CA PHE A 13 19.52 -30.78 -4.14
C PHE A 13 20.28 -30.66 -5.46
N GLY A 14 21.27 -31.51 -5.71
CA GLY A 14 22.07 -31.51 -6.94
C GLY A 14 21.22 -31.81 -8.19
N ASP A 15 20.26 -32.73 -8.08
CA ASP A 15 19.40 -33.17 -9.18
C ASP A 15 18.16 -32.28 -9.40
N LEU A 16 17.87 -31.34 -8.50
CA LEU A 16 16.68 -30.49 -8.63
C LEU A 16 16.88 -29.47 -9.75
N PRO A 17 15.91 -29.20 -10.66
CA PRO A 17 16.01 -28.15 -11.69
C PRO A 17 16.14 -26.72 -11.15
N ASP A 18 16.79 -25.83 -11.92
CA ASP A 18 17.00 -24.42 -11.57
C ASP A 18 15.69 -23.68 -11.30
N GLU A 19 14.64 -23.99 -12.06
CA GLU A 19 13.33 -23.35 -11.94
C GLU A 19 12.68 -23.62 -10.58
N LEU A 20 12.85 -24.84 -10.05
CA LEU A 20 12.32 -25.20 -8.73
C LEU A 20 13.12 -24.53 -7.61
N LEU A 21 14.45 -24.47 -7.77
CA LEU A 21 15.32 -23.76 -6.82
C LEU A 21 15.01 -22.26 -6.79
N SER A 22 14.85 -21.61 -7.96
CA SER A 22 14.43 -20.21 -8.05
C SER A 22 13.06 -19.99 -7.40
N ARG A 23 12.12 -20.92 -7.58
CA ARG A 23 10.81 -20.85 -6.96
C ARG A 23 10.92 -20.96 -5.43
N VAL A 24 11.71 -21.89 -4.91
CA VAL A 24 11.98 -21.98 -3.46
C VAL A 24 12.58 -20.68 -2.94
N LEU A 25 13.62 -20.16 -3.60
CA LEU A 25 14.27 -18.90 -3.22
C LEU A 25 13.30 -17.71 -3.22
N SER A 26 12.34 -17.67 -4.15
CA SER A 26 11.35 -16.59 -4.24
C SER A 26 10.36 -16.54 -3.06
N PHE A 27 10.21 -17.65 -2.32
CA PHE A 27 9.38 -17.72 -1.12
C PHE A 27 10.16 -17.53 0.18
N LEU A 28 11.50 -17.54 0.13
CA LEU A 28 12.31 -17.32 1.31
C LEU A 28 12.46 -15.81 1.58
N PRO A 29 12.46 -15.39 2.85
CA PRO A 29 12.99 -14.09 3.21
C PRO A 29 14.40 -13.90 2.64
N ALA A 30 14.71 -12.69 2.18
CA ALA A 30 15.94 -12.35 1.49
C ALA A 30 17.18 -12.74 2.30
N GLU A 31 17.15 -12.62 3.62
CA GLU A 31 18.22 -13.07 4.51
C GLU A 31 18.51 -14.57 4.41
N ASN A 32 17.45 -15.40 4.40
CA ASN A 32 17.56 -16.85 4.31
C ASN A 32 17.98 -17.27 2.90
N ALA A 33 17.43 -16.61 1.88
CA ALA A 33 17.81 -16.83 0.50
C ALA A 33 19.29 -16.51 0.25
N VAL A 34 19.81 -15.40 0.80
CA VAL A 34 21.24 -15.06 0.73
C VAL A 34 22.10 -16.11 1.42
N GLN A 35 21.68 -16.66 2.56
CA GLN A 35 22.45 -17.70 3.26
C GLN A 35 22.63 -18.97 2.43
N THR A 36 21.65 -19.31 1.57
CA THR A 36 21.79 -20.47 0.66
C THR A 36 22.94 -20.31 -0.35
N CYS A 37 23.40 -19.09 -0.61
CA CYS A 37 24.52 -18.83 -1.54
C CYS A 37 25.86 -19.44 -1.06
N VAL A 38 25.96 -19.86 0.20
CA VAL A 38 27.14 -20.55 0.75
C VAL A 38 27.16 -22.04 0.39
N LEU A 39 26.00 -22.62 0.02
CA LEU A 39 25.88 -24.04 -0.29
C LEU A 39 26.60 -24.42 -1.60
N ASP A 40 26.37 -23.65 -2.68
CA ASP A 40 27.04 -23.82 -3.97
C ASP A 40 26.96 -22.54 -4.83
N THR A 41 27.85 -22.42 -5.80
CA THR A 41 27.82 -21.41 -6.88
C THR A 41 26.46 -21.30 -7.59
N ARG A 42 25.76 -22.43 -7.77
CA ARG A 42 24.45 -22.51 -8.41
C ARG A 42 23.39 -21.68 -7.68
N TRP A 43 23.30 -21.82 -6.36
CA TRP A 43 22.38 -21.05 -5.52
C TRP A 43 22.68 -19.55 -5.58
N ARG A 44 23.96 -19.18 -5.58
CA ARG A 44 24.41 -17.79 -5.71
C ARG A 44 24.03 -17.18 -7.06
N ASP A 45 24.17 -17.94 -8.14
CA ASP A 45 23.80 -17.48 -9.48
C ASP A 45 22.28 -17.37 -9.66
N LEU A 46 21.50 -18.28 -9.05
CA LEU A 46 20.05 -18.18 -9.00
C LEU A 46 19.57 -16.98 -8.18
N TRP A 47 20.18 -16.74 -7.02
CA TRP A 47 19.91 -15.55 -6.20
C TRP A 47 20.11 -14.24 -7.00
N ARG A 48 21.20 -14.15 -7.79
CA ARG A 48 21.48 -12.95 -8.61
C ARG A 48 20.41 -12.67 -9.67
N ARG A 49 19.75 -13.72 -10.16
CA ARG A 49 18.70 -13.66 -11.19
C ARG A 49 17.28 -13.56 -10.62
N LEU A 50 17.14 -13.65 -9.30
CA LEU A 50 15.82 -13.66 -8.66
C LEU A 50 15.11 -12.32 -8.89
N THR A 51 13.90 -12.36 -9.43
CA THR A 51 13.10 -11.17 -9.77
C THR A 51 12.05 -10.81 -8.71
N SER A 52 11.91 -11.63 -7.68
CA SER A 52 11.01 -11.41 -6.55
C SER A 52 11.81 -11.46 -5.25
N LEU A 53 11.74 -10.40 -4.44
CA LEU A 53 12.36 -10.34 -3.13
C LEU A 53 11.31 -10.11 -2.06
N LEU A 54 11.46 -10.84 -0.96
CA LEU A 54 10.66 -10.71 0.24
C LEU A 54 11.59 -10.37 1.41
N PHE A 55 11.37 -9.24 2.07
CA PHE A 55 12.08 -8.84 3.28
C PHE A 55 11.10 -8.93 4.44
N VAL A 56 11.27 -9.92 5.32
CA VAL A 56 10.46 -10.06 6.53
C VAL A 56 11.30 -9.70 7.74
N PHE A 57 10.84 -8.71 8.48
CA PHE A 57 11.51 -8.24 9.69
C PHE A 57 10.62 -8.54 10.89
N ASP A 58 10.78 -9.73 11.47
CA ASP A 58 9.94 -10.17 12.57
C ASP A 58 10.58 -9.87 13.93
N GLY A 59 9.94 -8.94 14.66
CA GLY A 59 10.01 -8.85 16.11
C GLY A 59 11.28 -8.23 16.72
N PRO A 60 11.39 -8.20 18.07
CA PRO A 60 12.52 -7.62 18.81
C PRO A 60 13.84 -8.40 18.63
N THR A 61 13.81 -9.52 17.91
CA THR A 61 15.00 -10.28 17.50
C THR A 61 15.61 -9.76 16.20
N PHE A 62 14.85 -8.94 15.45
CA PHE A 62 15.33 -8.33 14.23
C PHE A 62 16.46 -7.32 14.54
N PRO A 63 17.49 -7.24 13.71
CA PRO A 63 18.71 -6.67 14.19
C PRO A 63 18.77 -5.14 14.08
N ARG A 64 19.24 -4.50 15.16
CA ARG A 64 19.85 -3.15 15.21
C ARG A 64 20.21 -2.58 13.86
N TYR A 65 19.80 -1.34 13.58
CA TYR A 65 20.08 -0.54 12.37
C TYR A 65 21.35 -0.92 11.58
N ASN A 66 22.49 -1.08 12.26
CA ASN A 66 23.76 -1.47 11.64
C ASN A 66 23.73 -2.83 10.91
N ARG A 67 23.11 -3.85 11.48
CA ARG A 67 23.00 -5.19 10.89
C ARG A 67 22.02 -5.18 9.71
N PHE A 68 20.93 -4.43 9.78
CA PHE A 68 20.08 -4.17 8.62
C PHE A 68 20.89 -3.55 7.47
N LYS A 69 21.64 -2.49 7.76
CA LYS A 69 22.49 -1.83 6.76
C LYS A 69 23.53 -2.77 6.16
N GLN A 70 24.05 -3.71 6.95
CA GLN A 70 24.94 -4.77 6.46
C GLN A 70 24.21 -5.76 5.55
N LEU A 71 23.01 -6.20 5.92
CA LEU A 71 22.17 -7.07 5.11
C LEU A 71 21.86 -6.43 3.75
N VAL A 72 21.38 -5.18 3.73
CA VAL A 72 21.10 -4.44 2.48
C VAL A 72 22.34 -4.32 1.61
N LYS A 73 23.49 -3.97 2.21
CA LYS A 73 24.78 -3.96 1.47
C LYS A 73 25.13 -5.33 0.91
N LEU A 74 24.95 -6.41 1.66
CA LEU A 74 25.21 -7.78 1.19
C LEU A 74 24.28 -8.15 0.03
N VAL A 75 22.99 -7.83 0.13
CA VAL A 75 22.02 -8.04 -0.96
C VAL A 75 22.44 -7.29 -2.21
N ILE A 76 22.72 -5.99 -2.10
CA ILE A 76 23.18 -5.14 -3.21
C ILE A 76 24.47 -5.73 -3.83
N CYS A 77 25.45 -6.13 -3.02
CA CYS A 77 26.71 -6.67 -3.52
C CYS A 77 26.56 -8.03 -4.21
N LEU A 78 25.69 -8.92 -3.70
CA LEU A 78 25.53 -10.27 -4.24
C LEU A 78 24.63 -10.32 -5.47
N ARG A 79 23.56 -9.52 -5.47
CA ARG A 79 22.57 -9.48 -6.53
C ARG A 79 22.88 -8.42 -7.59
N GLY A 80 23.47 -7.29 -7.19
CA GLY A 80 23.59 -6.10 -8.03
C GLY A 80 22.23 -5.43 -8.25
N ASN A 81 22.13 -4.70 -9.37
CA ASN A 81 20.92 -3.96 -9.76
C ASN A 81 20.10 -4.72 -10.82
N SER A 82 20.09 -6.05 -10.76
CA SER A 82 19.25 -6.85 -11.66
C SER A 82 17.79 -6.42 -11.53
N PRO A 83 17.00 -6.37 -12.63
CA PRO A 83 15.60 -5.96 -12.57
C PRO A 83 14.79 -6.77 -11.55
N LEU A 84 13.89 -6.10 -10.84
CA LEU A 84 12.89 -6.72 -9.98
C LEU A 84 11.53 -6.61 -10.64
N ILE A 85 10.78 -7.70 -10.60
CA ILE A 85 9.34 -7.65 -10.89
C ILE A 85 8.62 -7.25 -9.61
N ARG A 86 8.99 -7.85 -8.48
CA ARG A 86 8.28 -7.67 -7.21
C ARG A 86 9.24 -7.51 -6.03
N CYS A 87 8.98 -6.51 -5.20
CA CYS A 87 9.69 -6.31 -3.93
C CYS A 87 8.66 -6.15 -2.81
N GLU A 88 8.69 -7.05 -1.84
CA GLU A 88 7.85 -7.01 -0.66
C GLU A 88 8.71 -6.76 0.58
N ILE A 89 8.29 -5.78 1.38
CA ILE A 89 8.99 -5.35 2.57
C ILE A 89 7.99 -5.31 3.72
N ASP A 90 8.08 -6.29 4.61
CA ASP A 90 7.39 -6.29 5.88
C ASP A 90 8.32 -5.65 6.91
N ALA A 91 8.12 -4.35 7.11
CA ALA A 91 8.94 -3.48 7.91
C ALA A 91 8.68 -3.61 9.40
N TYR A 92 9.73 -3.51 10.21
CA TYR A 92 9.67 -3.42 11.66
C TYR A 92 10.32 -2.12 12.12
N PRO A 93 9.86 -1.50 13.23
CA PRO A 93 10.50 -0.32 13.80
C PRO A 93 12.00 -0.54 14.04
N ASP A 94 12.83 0.46 13.74
CA ASP A 94 14.26 0.41 14.04
C ASP A 94 14.48 0.45 15.57
N ASP A 95 15.55 -0.19 16.07
CA ASP A 95 15.96 -0.13 17.50
C ASP A 95 16.42 1.28 17.98
N GLU A 96 16.28 2.31 17.13
CA GLU A 96 16.62 3.71 17.44
C GLU A 96 15.47 4.38 18.22
N PRO A 97 15.73 5.42 19.04
CA PRO A 97 14.66 6.13 19.71
C PRO A 97 13.66 6.71 18.70
N GLU A 98 12.37 6.61 19.01
CA GLU A 98 11.23 7.15 18.24
C GLU A 98 10.83 6.37 16.96
N ASN A 99 10.48 5.08 17.04
CA ASN A 99 9.67 4.35 16.02
C ASN A 99 10.00 4.72 14.55
N THR A 100 11.28 4.89 14.23
CA THR A 100 11.71 5.36 12.92
C THR A 100 11.91 4.16 12.01
N PHE A 101 11.52 4.30 10.74
CA PHE A 101 11.61 3.24 9.72
C PHE A 101 12.69 3.58 8.70
N THR A 102 13.81 4.14 9.18
CA THR A 102 14.91 4.62 8.33
C THR A 102 15.48 3.47 7.49
N ASN A 103 15.48 2.26 8.04
CA ASN A 103 15.88 1.06 7.34
C ASN A 103 15.02 0.79 6.09
N THR A 104 13.70 0.83 6.22
CA THR A 104 12.76 0.54 5.12
C THR A 104 12.99 1.43 3.90
N ARG A 105 13.39 2.69 4.11
CA ARG A 105 13.68 3.60 3.00
C ARG A 105 14.79 3.08 2.09
N LEU A 106 15.84 2.50 2.64
CA LEU A 106 16.97 1.96 1.86
C LEU A 106 16.53 0.82 0.93
N LEU A 107 15.56 0.01 1.36
CA LEU A 107 15.01 -1.07 0.54
C LEU A 107 14.05 -0.57 -0.53
N ILE A 108 13.25 0.45 -0.22
CA ILE A 108 12.44 1.14 -1.22
C ILE A 108 13.35 1.71 -2.31
N ASP A 109 14.39 2.47 -1.93
CA ASP A 109 15.34 3.04 -2.87
C ASP A 109 16.05 1.96 -3.72
N TYR A 110 16.42 0.84 -3.09
CA TYR A 110 16.98 -0.31 -3.82
C TYR A 110 15.98 -0.92 -4.80
N ALA A 111 14.72 -1.09 -4.41
CA ALA A 111 13.68 -1.63 -5.28
C ALA A 111 13.45 -0.74 -6.51
N LEU A 112 13.37 0.58 -6.31
CA LEU A 112 13.24 1.55 -7.39
C LEU A 112 14.48 1.55 -8.31
N ALA A 113 15.69 1.46 -7.74
CA ALA A 113 16.93 1.36 -8.50
C ALA A 113 17.04 0.06 -9.30
N CYS A 114 16.33 -1.00 -8.88
CA CYS A 114 16.19 -2.26 -9.61
C CYS A 114 14.97 -2.28 -10.54
N GLU A 115 14.39 -1.12 -10.87
CA GLU A 115 13.28 -1.01 -11.82
C GLU A 115 12.04 -1.85 -11.42
N ALA A 116 11.77 -1.96 -10.11
CA ALA A 116 10.65 -2.75 -9.60
C ALA A 116 9.30 -2.38 -10.24
N GLU A 117 8.57 -3.38 -10.74
CA GLU A 117 7.21 -3.20 -11.28
C GLU A 117 6.14 -3.20 -10.18
N GLU A 118 6.34 -3.98 -9.12
CA GLU A 118 5.47 -4.09 -7.96
C GLU A 118 6.26 -3.86 -6.68
N LEU A 119 5.80 -2.90 -5.87
CA LEU A 119 6.34 -2.61 -4.54
C LEU A 119 5.25 -2.76 -3.50
N VAL A 120 5.50 -3.61 -2.51
CA VAL A 120 4.64 -3.83 -1.34
C VAL A 120 5.43 -3.44 -0.09
N VAL A 121 4.87 -2.53 0.70
CA VAL A 121 5.44 -2.08 1.97
C VAL A 121 4.40 -2.24 3.05
N ARG A 122 4.70 -3.07 4.05
CA ARG A 122 3.85 -3.29 5.22
C ARG A 122 4.57 -2.87 6.48
N ALA A 123 3.83 -2.40 7.48
CA ALA A 123 4.34 -2.23 8.82
C ALA A 123 3.86 -3.38 9.72
N ALA A 124 4.79 -4.18 10.21
CA ALA A 124 4.53 -5.20 11.22
C ALA A 124 4.49 -4.57 12.62
N ASP A 125 3.59 -5.07 13.47
CA ASP A 125 3.41 -4.75 14.90
C ASP A 125 2.77 -3.39 15.24
N ILE A 126 1.45 -3.27 15.00
CA ILE A 126 0.62 -2.10 15.31
C ILE A 126 0.08 -2.20 16.74
N GLN A 127 0.98 -2.33 17.71
CA GLN A 127 0.56 -2.66 19.07
C GLN A 127 -0.06 -1.48 19.84
N TYR A 128 0.30 -0.22 19.56
CA TYR A 128 -0.22 0.92 20.34
C TYR A 128 -0.39 2.27 19.60
N ASP A 129 0.38 2.55 18.55
CA ASP A 129 0.25 3.77 17.71
C ASP A 129 0.73 3.45 16.29
N LEU A 130 -0.01 3.88 15.25
CA LEU A 130 0.38 3.61 13.87
C LEU A 130 1.76 4.22 13.59
N PRO A 131 2.74 3.42 13.15
CA PRO A 131 4.10 3.89 12.95
C PRO A 131 4.20 5.03 11.94
N VAL A 132 4.95 6.09 12.28
CA VAL A 132 5.20 7.22 11.39
C VAL A 132 6.15 6.79 10.27
N PHE A 133 5.56 6.39 9.15
CA PHE A 133 6.28 6.31 7.90
C PHE A 133 6.46 7.71 7.32
N ASP A 134 7.64 8.28 7.52
CA ASP A 134 8.17 9.18 6.51
C ASP A 134 8.58 8.32 5.32
N VAL A 135 7.64 7.79 4.52
CA VAL A 135 7.99 7.44 3.13
C VAL A 135 8.04 8.77 2.40
N PRO A 136 9.20 9.30 1.97
CA PRO A 136 9.20 10.41 1.03
C PRO A 136 8.58 9.91 -0.26
N LEU A 137 7.30 10.22 -0.48
CA LEU A 137 6.55 9.78 -1.67
C LEU A 137 6.86 10.61 -2.92
N SER A 138 8.02 11.28 -2.93
CA SER A 138 8.76 11.57 -4.16
C SER A 138 9.30 10.26 -4.78
N LEU A 139 8.42 9.27 -4.98
CA LEU A 139 8.72 8.07 -5.74
C LEU A 139 8.92 8.50 -7.18
N ILE A 140 10.10 8.22 -7.72
CA ILE A 140 10.42 8.47 -9.12
C ILE A 140 10.77 7.12 -9.71
N SER A 141 9.88 6.60 -10.55
CA SER A 141 10.08 5.32 -11.23
C SER A 141 9.32 5.27 -12.54
N GLN A 142 9.98 4.83 -13.60
CA GLN A 142 9.38 4.63 -14.91
C GLN A 142 8.80 3.22 -15.10
N HIS A 143 8.88 2.37 -14.06
CA HIS A 143 8.56 0.95 -14.13
C HIS A 143 7.49 0.51 -13.14
N LEU A 144 7.29 1.28 -12.05
CA LEU A 144 6.38 0.92 -10.97
C LEU A 144 4.92 1.00 -11.42
N LYS A 145 4.27 -0.16 -11.55
CA LYS A 145 2.86 -0.33 -11.96
C LYS A 145 1.94 -0.54 -10.77
N THR A 146 2.44 -1.14 -9.70
CA THR A 146 1.63 -1.49 -8.53
C THR A 146 2.34 -1.07 -7.26
N LEU A 147 1.64 -0.30 -6.44
CA LEU A 147 2.09 0.13 -5.12
C LEU A 147 1.07 -0.31 -4.08
N HIS A 148 1.51 -1.12 -3.12
CA HIS A 148 0.72 -1.51 -1.96
C HIS A 148 1.39 -0.99 -0.69
N LEU A 149 0.62 -0.24 0.10
CA LEU A 149 1.00 0.32 1.38
C LEU A 149 0.04 -0.21 2.45
N GLU A 150 0.57 -0.86 3.48
CA GLU A 150 -0.21 -1.48 4.55
C GLU A 150 0.32 -1.07 5.94
N GLY A 151 -0.53 -0.57 6.82
CA GLY A 151 -0.12 -0.25 8.20
C GLY A 151 0.81 0.96 8.32
N VAL A 152 0.91 1.80 7.28
CA VAL A 152 1.87 2.92 7.22
C VAL A 152 1.21 4.28 7.46
N ASN A 153 1.93 5.22 8.04
CA ASN A 153 1.51 6.63 8.08
C ASN A 153 1.97 7.37 6.81
N LEU A 154 1.16 8.28 6.30
CA LEU A 154 1.41 9.04 5.08
C LEU A 154 1.33 10.55 5.43
N ASP A 155 2.39 11.04 6.07
CA ASP A 155 2.50 12.40 6.66
C ASP A 155 3.00 13.48 5.67
N HIS A 156 2.63 13.39 4.39
CA HIS A 156 3.01 14.40 3.39
C HIS A 156 1.87 15.36 3.10
N SER A 157 2.20 16.62 2.82
CA SER A 157 1.19 17.63 2.41
C SER A 157 0.37 17.19 1.19
N ALA A 158 0.98 16.42 0.27
CA ALA A 158 0.31 15.78 -0.85
C ALA A 158 0.99 14.46 -1.25
N LEU A 159 0.20 13.44 -1.59
CA LEU A 159 0.62 12.16 -2.16
C LEU A 159 0.60 12.26 -3.69
N ASN A 160 1.67 12.85 -4.24
CA ASN A 160 1.79 13.10 -5.67
C ASN A 160 2.61 12.01 -6.37
N PHE A 161 1.95 11.21 -7.22
CA PHE A 161 2.57 10.11 -7.96
C PHE A 161 2.94 10.47 -9.41
N SER A 162 3.08 11.76 -9.74
CA SER A 162 3.52 12.22 -11.07
C SER A 162 4.90 11.70 -11.50
N GLY A 163 5.77 11.35 -10.53
CA GLY A 163 7.05 10.69 -10.77
C GLY A 163 6.95 9.22 -11.20
N CYS A 164 5.75 8.63 -11.14
CA CYS A 164 5.45 7.26 -11.51
C CYS A 164 4.41 7.20 -12.65
N PRO A 165 4.79 7.54 -13.90
CA PRO A 165 3.83 7.71 -15.01
C PRO A 165 3.18 6.40 -15.49
N VAL A 166 3.62 5.25 -15.00
CA VAL A 166 3.06 3.93 -15.34
C VAL A 166 2.34 3.28 -14.15
N LEU A 167 2.13 4.00 -13.05
CA LEU A 167 1.45 3.48 -11.86
C LEU A 167 -0.03 3.27 -12.15
N GLU A 168 -0.49 2.03 -12.14
CA GLU A 168 -1.87 1.65 -12.49
C GLU A 168 -2.71 1.22 -11.29
N ASP A 169 -2.11 0.65 -10.24
CA ASP A 169 -2.80 0.08 -9.08
C ASP A 169 -2.18 0.61 -7.79
N LEU A 170 -2.98 1.30 -6.99
CA LEU A 170 -2.60 1.83 -5.68
C LEU A 170 -3.53 1.24 -4.61
N ARG A 171 -2.94 0.54 -3.66
CA ARG A 171 -3.63 -0.04 -2.50
C ARG A 171 -3.09 0.57 -1.23
N ILE A 172 -4.00 1.07 -0.41
CA ILE A 172 -3.72 1.67 0.89
C ILE A 172 -4.61 0.95 1.89
N GLN A 173 -4.02 0.21 2.83
CA GLN A 173 -4.73 -0.61 3.80
C GLN A 173 -4.22 -0.31 5.21
N LEU A 174 -5.10 -0.15 6.20
CA LEU A 174 -4.68 0.06 7.60
C LEU A 174 -3.72 1.26 7.80
N CYS A 175 -3.74 2.23 6.88
CA CYS A 175 -2.83 3.37 6.88
C CYS A 175 -3.44 4.60 7.56
N ASN A 176 -2.57 5.46 8.09
CA ASN A 176 -2.94 6.81 8.48
C ASN A 176 -2.61 7.80 7.36
N ILE A 177 -3.60 8.45 6.77
CA ILE A 177 -3.46 9.38 5.66
C ILE A 177 -3.60 10.80 6.21
N ARG A 178 -2.47 11.48 6.47
CA ARG A 178 -2.49 12.90 6.88
C ARG A 178 -2.24 13.88 5.72
N ALA A 179 -2.36 13.37 4.49
CA ALA A 179 -2.26 14.18 3.29
C ALA A 179 -3.59 14.85 2.94
N TYR A 180 -3.50 16.01 2.29
CA TYR A 180 -4.68 16.72 1.80
C TYR A 180 -5.07 16.32 0.37
N GLU A 181 -4.17 15.67 -0.37
CA GLU A 181 -4.37 15.31 -1.77
C GLU A 181 -3.69 13.98 -2.14
N ILE A 182 -4.36 13.16 -2.95
CA ILE A 182 -3.79 12.07 -3.75
C ILE A 182 -3.92 12.43 -5.22
N SER A 183 -2.80 12.52 -5.94
CA SER A 183 -2.81 12.87 -7.36
C SER A 183 -2.00 11.89 -8.22
N SER A 184 -2.62 11.43 -9.31
CA SER A 184 -1.98 10.58 -10.32
C SER A 184 -2.70 10.62 -11.66
N MET A 185 -1.95 10.77 -12.74
CA MET A 185 -2.51 10.79 -14.11
C MET A 185 -2.59 9.40 -14.75
N SER A 186 -1.91 8.40 -14.18
CA SER A 186 -1.80 7.04 -14.75
C SER A 186 -2.66 6.01 -14.02
N LEU A 187 -3.13 6.36 -12.81
CA LEU A 187 -3.80 5.43 -11.91
C LEU A 187 -5.13 4.94 -12.47
N LYS A 188 -5.31 3.62 -12.53
CA LYS A 188 -6.52 2.94 -13.02
C LYS A 188 -7.34 2.36 -11.87
N ARG A 189 -6.70 1.94 -10.79
CA ARG A 189 -7.35 1.34 -9.62
C ARG A 189 -6.84 1.97 -8.33
N LEU A 190 -7.77 2.40 -7.49
CA LEU A 190 -7.49 2.94 -6.15
C LEU A 190 -8.33 2.16 -5.13
N CYS A 191 -7.65 1.57 -4.15
CA CYS A 191 -8.28 0.90 -3.01
C CYS A 191 -7.81 1.54 -1.71
N ILE A 192 -8.75 2.03 -0.90
CA ILE A 192 -8.54 2.48 0.48
C ILE A 192 -9.48 1.66 1.37
N THR A 193 -8.91 0.78 2.19
CA THR A 193 -9.67 -0.23 2.95
C THR A 193 -9.05 -0.53 4.32
N GLU A 194 -9.70 -1.39 5.11
CA GLU A 194 -9.14 -1.99 6.33
C GLU A 194 -8.75 -0.95 7.39
N TYR A 195 -9.70 -0.11 7.79
CA TYR A 195 -9.57 0.88 8.86
C TYR A 195 -8.50 1.95 8.61
N CYS A 196 -8.51 2.56 7.43
CA CYS A 196 -7.66 3.73 7.16
C CYS A 196 -8.14 4.97 7.94
N LEU A 197 -7.21 5.72 8.56
CA LEU A 197 -7.50 7.02 9.17
C LEU A 197 -7.31 8.12 8.13
N LEU A 198 -8.35 8.89 7.85
CA LEU A 198 -8.32 10.05 6.96
C LEU A 198 -8.32 11.34 7.79
N PRO A 199 -7.96 12.49 7.19
CA PRO A 199 -7.99 13.75 7.91
C PRO A 199 -9.42 14.09 8.35
N ASP A 200 -9.55 14.54 9.59
CA ASP A 200 -10.82 14.90 10.24
C ASP A 200 -11.14 16.40 10.14
N ASN A 201 -10.14 17.21 9.83
CA ASN A 201 -10.21 18.66 9.75
C ASN A 201 -10.35 19.20 8.31
N VAL A 202 -9.94 18.42 7.31
CA VAL A 202 -9.95 18.77 5.89
C VAL A 202 -10.33 17.53 5.07
N ARG A 203 -11.05 17.71 3.96
CA ARG A 203 -11.35 16.58 3.06
C ARG A 203 -10.13 16.22 2.22
N LEU A 204 -9.76 14.95 2.22
CA LEU A 204 -8.78 14.39 1.29
C LEU A 204 -9.28 14.56 -0.16
N LEU A 205 -8.51 15.25 -0.99
CA LEU A 205 -8.76 15.44 -2.41
C LEU A 205 -8.20 14.27 -3.21
N ILE A 206 -8.99 13.66 -4.10
CA ILE A 206 -8.51 12.60 -5.00
C ILE A 206 -8.58 13.09 -6.45
N CYS A 207 -7.41 13.34 -7.02
CA CYS A 207 -7.17 13.80 -8.39
C CYS A 207 -6.63 12.64 -9.26
N ALA A 208 -7.51 11.80 -9.77
CA ALA A 208 -7.15 10.65 -10.61
C ALA A 208 -8.07 10.52 -11.83
N PRO A 209 -7.86 11.32 -12.90
CA PRO A 209 -8.80 11.38 -14.03
C PRO A 209 -8.83 10.07 -14.86
N SER A 210 -7.78 9.26 -14.78
CA SER A 210 -7.66 7.98 -15.52
C SER A 210 -8.24 6.78 -14.75
N LEU A 211 -8.88 7.01 -13.60
CA LEU A 211 -9.35 5.96 -12.72
C LEU A 211 -10.54 5.20 -13.33
N ILE A 212 -10.48 3.87 -13.30
CA ILE A 212 -11.49 2.95 -13.82
C ILE A 212 -12.23 2.26 -12.66
N SER A 213 -11.51 1.96 -11.57
CA SER A 213 -12.07 1.33 -10.38
C SER A 213 -11.70 2.09 -9.11
N LEU A 214 -12.70 2.35 -8.28
CA LEU A 214 -12.55 2.97 -6.96
C LEU A 214 -13.17 2.06 -5.88
N HIS A 215 -12.39 1.73 -4.85
CA HIS A 215 -12.87 1.05 -3.65
C HIS A 215 -12.52 1.89 -2.43
N LEU A 216 -13.54 2.42 -1.75
CA LEU A 216 -13.43 3.15 -0.49
C LEU A 216 -14.34 2.46 0.53
N GLU A 217 -13.75 1.79 1.51
CA GLU A 217 -14.50 1.09 2.56
C GLU A 217 -13.74 1.18 3.88
N ASP A 218 -14.49 1.10 4.99
CA ASP A 218 -13.92 0.88 6.33
C ASP A 218 -12.81 1.88 6.65
N PHE A 219 -13.17 3.16 6.71
CA PHE A 219 -12.25 4.25 7.03
C PHE A 219 -12.83 5.17 8.11
N GLU A 220 -11.97 5.82 8.87
CA GLU A 220 -12.31 6.81 9.90
C GLU A 220 -11.94 8.22 9.42
N GLY A 221 -12.77 9.22 9.71
CA GLY A 221 -12.53 10.62 9.30
C GLY A 221 -13.52 11.14 8.26
N LEU A 222 -13.17 12.24 7.57
CA LEU A 222 -14.05 12.87 6.58
C LEU A 222 -14.05 12.11 5.25
N THR A 223 -15.22 12.05 4.59
CA THR A 223 -15.33 11.46 3.24
C THR A 223 -14.43 12.21 2.25
N PRO A 224 -13.61 11.50 1.44
CA PRO A 224 -12.78 12.11 0.40
C PRO A 224 -13.60 12.88 -0.63
N PHE A 225 -13.08 14.03 -1.08
CA PHE A 225 -13.61 14.75 -2.23
C PHE A 225 -13.02 14.17 -3.52
N LEU A 226 -13.90 13.71 -4.41
CA LEU A 226 -13.50 13.13 -5.69
C LEU A 226 -13.59 14.19 -6.79
N GLU A 227 -12.47 14.48 -7.46
CA GLU A 227 -12.49 15.25 -8.70
C GLU A 227 -13.21 14.49 -9.82
N ASN A 228 -13.42 15.15 -10.97
CA ASN A 228 -14.05 14.52 -12.12
C ASN A 228 -13.25 13.31 -12.61
N MET A 229 -13.86 12.12 -12.60
CA MET A 229 -13.27 10.86 -13.04
C MET A 229 -14.06 10.35 -14.26
N PRO A 230 -13.75 10.83 -15.49
CA PRO A 230 -14.53 10.53 -16.69
C PRO A 230 -14.49 9.05 -17.11
N LEU A 231 -13.46 8.30 -16.70
CA LEU A 231 -13.26 6.90 -17.09
C LEU A 231 -13.73 5.89 -16.04
N LEU A 232 -14.33 6.35 -14.95
CA LEU A 232 -14.70 5.49 -13.83
C LEU A 232 -15.83 4.54 -14.26
N GLU A 233 -15.59 3.24 -14.21
CA GLU A 233 -16.58 2.21 -14.55
C GLU A 233 -17.19 1.58 -13.30
N THR A 234 -16.36 1.29 -12.30
CA THR A 234 -16.79 0.59 -11.08
C THR A 234 -16.43 1.40 -9.85
N ALA A 235 -17.40 1.60 -8.96
CA ALA A 235 -17.16 2.22 -7.67
C ALA A 235 -17.86 1.45 -6.54
N HIS A 236 -17.11 1.22 -5.47
CA HIS A 236 -17.60 0.72 -4.20
C HIS A 236 -17.27 1.76 -3.13
N VAL A 237 -18.30 2.35 -2.52
CA VAL A 237 -18.13 3.34 -1.45
C VAL A 237 -19.03 2.98 -0.28
N SER A 238 -18.41 2.58 0.83
CA SER A 238 -19.09 2.16 2.05
C SER A 238 -18.80 3.14 3.18
N LEU A 239 -19.78 4.01 3.49
CA LEU A 239 -19.73 4.95 4.62
C LEU A 239 -20.38 4.27 5.83
N LYS A 240 -19.56 3.65 6.69
CA LYS A 240 -19.99 2.99 7.95
C LYS A 240 -19.64 3.88 9.15
N ASP A 241 -19.72 3.32 10.36
CA ASP A 241 -19.63 4.01 11.66
C ASP A 241 -18.40 4.91 11.85
N GLY A 242 -17.28 4.65 11.17
CA GLY A 242 -16.07 5.50 11.22
C GLY A 242 -16.16 6.80 10.42
N CYS A 243 -17.11 6.92 9.49
CA CYS A 243 -17.23 8.09 8.64
C CYS A 243 -17.88 9.26 9.40
N HIS A 244 -17.14 10.37 9.54
CA HIS A 244 -17.63 11.58 10.22
C HIS A 244 -18.79 12.26 9.47
N ASP A 245 -19.07 11.92 8.21
CA ASP A 245 -20.24 12.43 7.49
C ASP A 245 -21.48 11.53 7.66
N PHE A 246 -21.36 10.39 8.35
CA PHE A 246 -22.47 9.46 8.56
C PHE A 246 -23.30 9.84 9.78
N CYS A 247 -24.52 10.37 9.56
CA CYS A 247 -25.44 10.72 10.64
C CYS A 247 -26.31 9.50 11.02
N HIS A 248 -26.06 8.90 12.19
CA HIS A 248 -26.80 7.73 12.70
C HIS A 248 -28.24 8.03 13.17
N LYS A 249 -28.53 9.31 13.47
CA LYS A 249 -29.82 9.73 13.97
C LYS A 249 -30.50 10.48 12.83
N ASN A 250 -31.67 10.02 12.36
CA ASN A 250 -32.57 10.77 11.46
C ASN A 250 -33.15 12.03 12.15
N LYS A 251 -32.29 12.84 12.78
CA LYS A 251 -32.63 14.05 13.50
C LYS A 251 -31.83 15.18 12.88
N ARG A 252 -32.52 15.93 12.01
CA ARG A 252 -32.19 17.25 11.45
C ARG A 252 -31.42 18.22 12.35
N ASN A 253 -31.54 18.08 13.67
CA ASN A 253 -30.69 18.74 14.64
C ASN A 253 -30.13 17.66 15.57
N CYS A 254 -28.86 17.35 15.41
CA CYS A 254 -28.15 16.63 16.44
C CYS A 254 -27.33 17.66 17.23
N ASP A 255 -27.79 17.96 18.45
CA ASP A 255 -27.11 18.82 19.43
C ASP A 255 -25.98 18.07 20.17
N ASP A 256 -25.51 16.96 19.60
CA ASP A 256 -24.54 16.04 20.21
C ASP A 256 -23.17 16.29 19.56
N PRO A 257 -22.14 16.77 20.27
CA PRO A 257 -20.84 17.02 19.65
C PRO A 257 -20.20 15.74 19.07
N CYS A 258 -20.72 14.55 19.40
CA CYS A 258 -20.29 13.26 18.84
C CYS A 258 -21.08 12.84 17.60
N CYS A 259 -22.08 13.60 17.15
CA CYS A 259 -22.76 13.31 15.91
C CYS A 259 -22.03 13.98 14.74
N GLY A 260 -21.66 13.21 13.72
CA GLY A 260 -21.07 13.70 12.47
C GLY A 260 -21.95 14.64 11.64
N CYS A 261 -23.07 15.11 12.20
CA CYS A 261 -24.08 15.93 11.52
C CYS A 261 -23.71 17.43 11.56
N HIS A 262 -22.44 17.77 11.84
CA HIS A 262 -21.95 19.13 11.68
C HIS A 262 -22.01 19.51 10.21
N ALA A 263 -22.84 20.51 9.92
CA ALA A 263 -22.98 21.14 8.61
C ALA A 263 -21.65 21.82 8.20
N TYR A 264 -20.69 21.04 7.71
CA TYR A 264 -19.61 21.54 6.88
C TYR A 264 -20.22 22.12 5.60
N PRO A 265 -19.66 23.20 5.03
CA PRO A 265 -20.34 23.99 4.00
C PRO A 265 -20.91 23.10 2.88
N ILE A 266 -22.24 23.04 2.85
CA ILE A 266 -23.13 22.14 2.08
C ILE A 266 -23.03 22.34 0.55
N ASN A 267 -22.09 23.16 0.07
CA ASN A 267 -22.08 23.62 -1.33
C ASN A 267 -21.28 22.73 -2.29
N LYS A 268 -20.76 21.58 -1.86
CA LYS A 268 -20.12 20.61 -2.75
C LYS A 268 -20.57 19.20 -2.41
N ALA A 269 -21.43 18.61 -3.24
CA ALA A 269 -21.68 17.18 -3.20
C ALA A 269 -20.35 16.44 -3.36
N VAL A 270 -19.93 15.73 -2.32
CA VAL A 270 -18.52 15.34 -2.10
C VAL A 270 -18.10 14.16 -2.99
N LEU A 271 -19.00 13.21 -3.18
CA LEU A 271 -18.76 12.00 -3.97
C LEU A 271 -19.41 12.05 -5.36
N LEU A 272 -20.52 12.78 -5.51
CA LEU A 272 -21.36 12.67 -6.72
C LEU A 272 -20.67 13.16 -7.99
N ASN A 273 -19.84 14.21 -7.92
CA ASN A 273 -19.18 14.72 -9.11
C ASN A 273 -18.18 13.70 -9.69
N GLY A 274 -17.34 13.11 -8.84
CA GLY A 274 -16.39 12.07 -9.27
C GLY A 274 -17.05 10.73 -9.61
N LEU A 275 -18.13 10.35 -8.92
CA LEU A 275 -18.87 9.11 -9.17
C LEU A 275 -19.86 9.20 -10.35
N SER A 276 -20.12 10.40 -10.88
CA SER A 276 -21.14 10.65 -11.90
C SER A 276 -21.02 9.77 -13.15
N ASN A 277 -19.81 9.32 -13.49
CA ASN A 277 -19.54 8.49 -14.67
C ASN A 277 -19.57 6.98 -14.37
N ALA A 278 -19.67 6.56 -13.10
CA ALA A 278 -19.60 5.15 -12.70
C ALA A 278 -20.81 4.35 -13.22
N VAL A 279 -20.55 3.40 -14.12
CA VAL A 279 -21.58 2.50 -14.70
C VAL A 279 -22.07 1.48 -13.68
N LYS A 280 -21.19 1.03 -12.78
CA LYS A 280 -21.48 0.00 -11.78
C LYS A 280 -21.16 0.50 -10.37
N LEU A 281 -22.19 0.89 -9.65
CA LEU A 281 -22.14 1.22 -8.22
C LEU A 281 -22.56 -0.02 -7.42
N VAL A 282 -21.59 -0.69 -6.81
CA VAL A 282 -21.82 -2.01 -6.17
C VAL A 282 -22.38 -1.88 -4.74
N SER A 283 -22.08 -0.77 -4.06
CA SER A 283 -22.71 -0.42 -2.78
C SER A 283 -22.51 1.07 -2.52
N LEU A 284 -23.62 1.76 -2.21
CA LEU A 284 -23.63 3.09 -1.62
C LEU A 284 -24.46 2.96 -0.34
N GLN A 285 -23.83 2.50 0.74
CA GLN A 285 -24.51 2.43 2.03
C GLN A 285 -24.41 3.82 2.68
N MET A 286 -25.28 4.73 2.25
CA MET A 286 -25.34 6.11 2.77
C MET A 286 -26.48 6.21 3.78
N GLY A 287 -26.23 6.82 4.95
CA GLY A 287 -27.26 7.04 5.97
C GLY A 287 -28.44 7.85 5.43
N PHE A 288 -29.65 7.55 5.92
CA PHE A 288 -30.94 8.02 5.40
C PHE A 288 -31.08 9.56 5.25
N GLU A 289 -30.29 10.38 5.95
CA GLU A 289 -30.35 11.85 5.83
C GLU A 289 -29.47 12.42 4.72
N MET A 290 -28.41 11.73 4.33
CA MET A 290 -27.55 12.13 3.21
C MET A 290 -28.37 12.13 1.90
N VAL A 291 -29.36 11.22 1.81
CA VAL A 291 -30.33 11.08 0.70
C VAL A 291 -31.23 12.29 0.50
N SER A 292 -31.54 13.05 1.54
CA SER A 292 -32.46 14.19 1.42
C SER A 292 -31.85 15.40 0.69
N HIS A 293 -30.52 15.56 0.72
CA HIS A 293 -29.80 16.53 -0.10
C HIS A 293 -29.30 15.93 -1.44
N PHE A 294 -29.39 14.60 -1.62
CA PHE A 294 -29.02 13.93 -2.87
C PHE A 294 -30.05 14.09 -4.00
N TRP A 295 -31.34 14.30 -3.69
CA TRP A 295 -32.40 14.43 -4.71
C TRP A 295 -32.77 15.86 -5.11
N GLN A 296 -32.34 16.89 -4.37
CA GLN A 296 -32.69 18.28 -4.72
C GLN A 296 -31.86 18.87 -5.87
N ILE A 297 -30.82 18.17 -6.33
CA ILE A 297 -29.99 18.64 -7.46
C ILE A 297 -30.56 18.19 -8.82
N GLU A 298 -31.30 17.07 -8.88
CA GLU A 298 -31.94 16.65 -10.14
C GLU A 298 -33.16 17.52 -10.52
N ASP A 299 -33.86 18.10 -9.55
CA ASP A 299 -35.01 18.99 -9.81
C ASP A 299 -34.62 20.43 -10.22
N SER A 300 -33.33 20.80 -10.20
CA SER A 300 -32.87 22.14 -10.59
C SER A 300 -32.11 22.20 -11.93
N VAL A 301 -31.95 21.06 -12.62
CA VAL A 301 -31.37 20.99 -13.98
C VAL A 301 -32.44 20.75 -15.05
N THR A 302 -33.72 20.70 -14.66
CA THR A 302 -34.86 20.67 -15.59
C THR A 302 -35.82 21.86 -15.36
N GLN A 303 -35.30 23.08 -15.53
CA GLN A 303 -36.11 24.25 -15.89
C GLN A 303 -35.29 25.31 -16.64
#